data_AF-A0A4U0H0G1-F1
#
_entry.id   AF-A0A4U0H0G1-F1
#
_cell.length_a   1.000
_cell.length_b   1.000
_cell.length_c   1.000
_cell.angle_alpha   90.00
_cell.angle_beta   90.00
_cell.angle_gamma   90.00
#
_symmetry.space_group_name_H-M   'P 1'
#
loop_
_entity.id
_entity.type
_entity.pdbx_description
1 polymer ?
#
loop_
_entity_poly.entity_id
_entity_poly.type
_entity_poly.pdbx_seq_one_letter_code
_entity_poly.pdbx_strand_id
1 'polypeptide(L)'
;MAKRIRFKVRQRNESLSETDVFVLTTDNWDDYTYKVQFNLAYIDSSGIENKIGEIKILQAKKGEKDIEHRTQLPEDIFQELGDNYISLGHESDYYQTLHSICGAEAPKVLVALRDIAWQPALAHPFETSSAFRNALMRFNVAHSNRRFGATLVVGKTPEDSPKFRYSGTILGAAGPTEAEFRFDPKDKVPGRVVAIIGRNAVGKTRYLARLGEDLAQIDRLSEESVKQRDSRFPDGRPIFTRVVAISYSAFDQFRRPAANPRSSYVYCGIRSDKGTLSQRVLIDVYKNNQERIREMDRDDDWTEYMQRILGDQSESLTALLDAEISPNTPSGGQLSLLSSGQAILSHFVTALLAWIQPNSLVLFDEPETHLHPNAVASLFMVMTAILKKYDSYAVVATHSPVVIQEVPAERVIVFTREGDVTSAESLSVESFGESVSELTRHVFETIEVESLYRDTLKKLAGNESAQEIMRRFPLGLSLNAQAYLLAYLRASEVNREADE
;
A
#
# COMPACT_ATOMS: atom_id res chain seq x y z
N MET A 1 10.79 38.41 -9.11
CA MET A 1 11.24 37.86 -10.41
C MET A 1 11.70 36.44 -10.17
N ALA A 2 11.18 35.45 -10.89
CA ALA A 2 11.63 34.06 -10.76
C ALA A 2 13.11 33.96 -11.18
N LYS A 3 13.97 33.39 -10.34
CA LYS A 3 15.35 33.09 -10.73
C LYS A 3 15.30 32.13 -11.93
N ARG A 4 15.92 32.49 -13.04
CA ARG A 4 16.02 31.61 -14.20
C ARG A 4 17.00 30.49 -13.86
N ILE A 5 16.47 29.29 -13.65
CA ILE A 5 17.27 28.12 -13.30
C ILE A 5 18.21 27.79 -14.46
N ARG A 6 19.50 27.64 -14.15
CA ARG A 6 20.55 27.23 -15.08
C ARG A 6 21.50 26.31 -14.34
N PHE A 7 21.90 25.24 -15.00
CA PHE A 7 22.90 24.28 -14.54
C PHE A 7 24.12 24.37 -15.45
N LYS A 8 25.32 24.34 -14.89
CA LYS A 8 26.58 24.24 -15.61
C LYS A 8 27.32 22.98 -15.17
N VAL A 9 27.83 22.22 -16.14
CA VAL A 9 28.69 21.06 -15.87
C VAL A 9 30.13 21.55 -15.75
N ARG A 10 30.78 21.27 -14.61
CA ARG A 10 32.15 21.70 -14.32
C ARG A 10 33.09 20.51 -14.26
N GLN A 11 34.22 20.60 -14.96
CA GLN A 11 35.35 19.67 -14.76
C GLN A 11 36.16 20.06 -13.52
N ARG A 12 36.80 19.08 -12.85
CA ARG A 12 37.41 19.21 -11.51
C ARG A 12 38.43 20.36 -11.32
N ASN A 13 38.89 21.02 -12.39
CA ASN A 13 39.88 22.11 -12.39
C ASN A 13 39.48 23.34 -13.25
N GLU A 14 38.22 23.46 -13.64
CA GLU A 14 37.74 24.57 -14.47
C GLU A 14 37.34 25.78 -13.61
N SER A 15 37.89 26.96 -13.91
CA SER A 15 37.49 28.22 -13.28
C SER A 15 36.11 28.66 -13.77
N LEU A 16 35.22 29.02 -12.85
CA LEU A 16 33.88 29.52 -13.17
C LEU A 16 33.82 31.04 -13.10
N SER A 17 33.16 31.65 -14.07
CA SER A 17 32.90 33.11 -14.10
C SER A 17 31.41 33.44 -14.02
N GLU A 18 30.56 32.43 -14.17
CA GLU A 18 29.12 32.54 -14.14
C GLU A 18 28.59 32.68 -12.71
N THR A 19 27.66 33.61 -12.52
CA THR A 19 26.91 33.80 -11.29
C THR A 19 25.44 33.42 -11.48
N ASP A 20 24.74 33.20 -10.36
CA ASP A 20 23.36 32.72 -10.33
C ASP A 20 23.17 31.46 -11.20
N VAL A 21 23.95 30.45 -10.89
CA VAL A 21 24.02 29.18 -11.63
C VAL A 21 24.24 28.01 -10.67
N PHE A 22 23.57 26.90 -10.93
CA PHE A 22 23.85 25.63 -10.27
C PHE A 22 24.99 24.93 -10.99
N VAL A 23 25.91 24.33 -10.24
CA VAL A 23 27.09 23.67 -10.79
C VAL A 23 27.04 22.20 -10.43
N LEU A 24 27.13 21.35 -11.45
CA LEU A 24 27.32 19.91 -11.31
C LEU A 24 28.78 19.58 -11.60
N THR A 25 29.49 19.12 -10.58
CA THR A 25 30.88 18.67 -10.72
C THR A 25 30.93 17.15 -10.69
N THR A 26 31.54 16.54 -11.70
CA THR A 26 31.74 15.08 -11.73
C THR A 26 32.76 14.66 -10.68
N ASP A 27 32.48 13.58 -9.95
CA ASP A 27 33.53 12.84 -9.25
C ASP A 27 34.02 11.66 -10.10
N ASN A 28 35.24 11.19 -9.84
CA ASN A 28 35.79 9.97 -10.44
C ASN A 28 35.31 8.71 -9.72
N TRP A 29 34.31 8.84 -8.83
CA TRP A 29 33.75 7.73 -8.06
C TRP A 29 33.03 6.73 -8.97
N ASP A 30 33.23 5.44 -8.70
CA ASP A 30 32.68 4.32 -9.45
C ASP A 30 31.80 3.47 -8.52
N ASP A 31 30.50 3.45 -8.80
CA ASP A 31 29.51 2.66 -8.08
C ASP A 31 29.18 1.37 -8.85
N TYR A 32 29.92 0.29 -8.60
CA TYR A 32 29.69 -1.00 -9.27
C TYR A 32 29.65 -0.88 -10.80
N THR A 33 30.66 -0.24 -11.39
CA THR A 33 30.80 0.10 -12.82
C THR A 33 29.97 1.29 -13.30
N TYR A 34 29.17 1.91 -12.41
CA TYR A 34 28.36 3.10 -12.73
C TYR A 34 29.02 4.40 -12.25
N LYS A 35 29.26 5.33 -13.17
CA LYS A 35 29.76 6.69 -12.93
C LYS A 35 28.61 7.68 -13.03
N VAL A 36 27.83 7.73 -11.96
CA VAL A 36 26.55 8.45 -11.88
C VAL A 36 26.51 9.51 -10.77
N GLN A 37 27.61 9.66 -10.02
CA GLN A 37 27.72 10.58 -8.88
C GLN A 37 28.27 11.95 -9.30
N PHE A 38 27.63 13.00 -8.78
CA PHE A 38 27.98 14.39 -8.98
C PHE A 38 27.89 15.14 -7.65
N ASN A 39 28.54 16.30 -7.57
CA ASN A 39 28.33 17.27 -6.50
C ASN A 39 27.56 18.47 -7.05
N LEU A 40 26.48 18.85 -6.36
CA LEU A 40 25.70 20.04 -6.67
C LEU A 40 26.11 21.20 -5.76
N ALA A 41 26.33 22.37 -6.36
CA ALA A 41 26.53 23.64 -5.66
C ALA A 41 25.75 24.77 -6.35
N TYR A 42 25.56 25.89 -5.68
CA TYR A 42 24.97 27.11 -6.25
C TYR A 42 25.98 28.26 -6.14
N ILE A 43 26.32 28.87 -7.27
CA ILE A 43 27.10 30.11 -7.29
C ILE A 43 26.13 31.27 -7.27
N ASP A 44 26.20 32.09 -6.22
CA ASP A 44 25.32 33.24 -6.07
C ASP A 44 25.76 34.46 -6.89
N SER A 45 25.01 35.55 -6.80
CA SER A 45 25.28 36.81 -7.50
C SER A 45 26.62 37.46 -7.12
N SER A 46 27.20 37.09 -5.97
CA SER A 46 28.52 37.55 -5.51
C SER A 46 29.67 36.65 -5.94
N GLY A 47 29.38 35.54 -6.61
CA GLY A 47 30.37 34.54 -7.03
C GLY A 47 30.77 33.56 -5.94
N ILE A 48 30.07 33.54 -4.80
CA ILE A 48 30.34 32.60 -3.70
C ILE A 48 29.69 31.26 -4.04
N GLU A 49 30.48 30.19 -3.96
CA GLU A 49 30.02 28.82 -4.14
C GLU A 49 29.41 28.28 -2.84
N ASN A 50 28.10 27.98 -2.88
CA ASN A 50 27.35 27.40 -1.79
C ASN A 50 27.14 25.91 -2.08
N LYS A 51 27.84 25.02 -1.37
CA LYS A 51 27.69 23.55 -1.55
C LYS A 51 26.27 23.13 -1.14
N ILE A 52 25.62 22.33 -2.00
CA ILE A 52 24.32 21.71 -1.69
C ILE A 52 24.50 20.26 -1.25
N GLY A 53 25.35 19.51 -1.96
CA GLY A 53 25.71 18.14 -1.59
C GLY A 53 25.82 17.19 -2.78
N GLU A 54 26.08 15.93 -2.47
CA GLU A 54 26.14 14.85 -3.46
C GLU A 54 24.76 14.54 -4.05
N ILE A 55 24.73 14.30 -5.34
CA ILE A 55 23.56 13.88 -6.11
C ILE A 55 23.98 12.76 -7.05
N LYS A 56 23.13 11.74 -7.18
CA LYS A 56 23.28 10.73 -8.23
C LYS A 56 22.25 10.96 -9.30
N ILE A 57 22.68 10.89 -10.56
CA ILE A 57 21.83 11.11 -11.73
C ILE A 57 21.96 9.89 -12.62
N LEU A 58 20.86 9.17 -12.85
CA LEU A 58 20.82 8.06 -13.80
C LEU A 58 20.32 8.54 -15.16
N GLN A 59 20.78 7.88 -16.21
CA GLN A 59 20.37 8.13 -17.59
C GLN A 59 19.97 6.80 -18.25
N ALA A 60 18.72 6.69 -18.68
CA ALA A 60 18.27 5.59 -19.52
C ALA A 60 18.83 5.73 -20.94
N LYS A 61 19.23 4.59 -21.52
CA LYS A 61 19.58 4.48 -22.94
C LYS A 61 18.34 4.75 -23.79
N LYS A 62 18.49 5.51 -24.88
CA LYS A 62 17.35 5.88 -25.73
C LYS A 62 16.71 4.63 -26.35
N GLY A 63 15.44 4.38 -26.03
CA GLY A 63 14.67 3.28 -26.60
C GLY A 63 14.90 1.91 -25.96
N GLU A 64 15.68 1.84 -24.87
CA GLU A 64 15.99 0.61 -24.13
C GLU A 64 15.59 0.74 -22.66
N LYS A 65 15.39 -0.40 -21.97
CA LYS A 65 15.20 -0.44 -20.50
C LYS A 65 16.53 -0.28 -19.73
N ASP A 66 17.64 -0.35 -20.44
CA ASP A 66 18.98 -0.30 -19.87
C ASP A 66 19.39 1.12 -19.44
N ILE A 67 20.27 1.18 -18.43
CA ILE A 67 20.83 2.42 -17.90
C ILE A 67 22.28 2.56 -18.35
N GLU A 68 22.66 3.78 -18.71
CA GLU A 68 24.03 4.12 -19.07
C GLU A 68 24.98 3.89 -17.89
N HIS A 69 26.13 3.26 -18.15
CA HIS A 69 27.19 3.09 -17.15
C HIS A 69 27.81 4.43 -16.73
N ARG A 70 27.72 5.46 -17.57
CA ARG A 70 28.19 6.81 -17.23
C ARG A 70 27.15 7.81 -17.70
N THR A 71 26.67 8.63 -16.78
CA THR A 71 25.71 9.68 -17.10
C THR A 71 26.38 10.76 -17.93
N GLN A 72 25.83 11.00 -19.12
CA GLN A 72 26.19 12.07 -20.03
C GLN A 72 25.16 13.19 -19.86
N LEU A 73 25.59 14.34 -19.34
CA LEU A 73 24.72 15.49 -19.20
C LEU A 73 24.53 16.18 -20.56
N PRO A 74 23.39 16.88 -20.80
CA PRO A 74 22.98 17.28 -22.15
C PRO A 74 23.93 18.25 -22.87
N GLU A 75 24.44 19.25 -22.14
CA GLU A 75 25.30 20.34 -22.63
C GLU A 75 26.16 20.86 -21.48
N ASP A 76 27.16 21.71 -21.77
CA ASP A 76 27.93 22.42 -20.74
C ASP A 76 27.03 23.29 -19.87
N ILE A 77 25.93 23.85 -20.42
CA ILE A 77 24.92 24.60 -19.70
C ILE A 77 23.52 24.13 -20.12
N PHE A 78 22.65 23.80 -19.17
CA PHE A 78 21.27 23.38 -19.45
C PHE A 78 20.28 23.97 -18.43
N GLN A 79 18.99 23.91 -18.73
CA GLN A 79 17.92 24.40 -17.84
C GLN A 79 17.19 23.26 -17.12
N GLU A 80 17.05 22.11 -17.76
CA GLU A 80 16.41 20.91 -17.22
C GLU A 80 17.01 19.64 -17.84
N LEU A 81 16.91 18.52 -17.13
CA LEU A 81 17.24 17.21 -17.65
C LEU A 81 16.10 16.64 -18.50
N GLY A 82 16.46 15.91 -19.56
CA GLY A 82 15.50 15.27 -20.46
C GLY A 82 14.74 14.09 -19.83
N ASP A 83 13.76 13.55 -20.56
CA ASP A 83 12.84 12.55 -20.00
C ASP A 83 13.49 11.22 -19.59
N ASN A 84 14.66 10.93 -20.14
CA ASN A 84 15.45 9.74 -19.87
C ASN A 84 16.34 9.86 -18.63
N TYR A 85 16.22 10.92 -17.82
CA TYR A 85 16.98 11.06 -16.58
C TYR A 85 16.11 10.99 -15.34
N ILE A 86 16.74 10.57 -14.25
CA ILE A 86 16.26 10.74 -12.89
C ILE A 86 17.41 11.11 -11.97
N SER A 87 17.11 11.75 -10.84
CA SER A 87 18.13 12.04 -9.83
C SER A 87 17.65 11.84 -8.40
N LEU A 88 18.59 11.76 -7.47
CA LEU A 88 18.33 11.72 -6.03
C LEU A 88 19.51 12.35 -5.28
N GLY A 89 19.22 13.18 -4.27
CA GLY A 89 20.23 13.65 -3.31
C GLY A 89 20.80 12.51 -2.45
N HIS A 90 22.11 12.54 -2.17
CA HIS A 90 22.84 11.47 -1.49
C HIS A 90 23.55 11.90 -0.18
N GLU A 91 23.48 13.17 0.20
CA GLU A 91 23.85 13.65 1.54
C GLU A 91 22.60 13.75 2.44
N SER A 92 22.73 13.57 3.75
CA SER A 92 21.59 13.53 4.69
C SER A 92 20.90 14.88 4.91
N ASP A 93 21.62 15.97 4.64
CA ASP A 93 21.15 17.35 4.72
C ASP A 93 20.87 17.98 3.33
N TYR A 94 21.02 17.22 2.24
CA TYR A 94 20.92 17.70 0.86
C TYR A 94 19.68 18.58 0.61
N TYR A 95 18.50 18.10 1.04
CA TYR A 95 17.24 18.82 0.80
C TYR A 95 17.06 20.02 1.74
N GLN A 96 17.53 19.94 2.98
CA GLN A 96 17.53 21.07 3.92
C GLN A 96 18.46 22.18 3.44
N THR A 97 19.64 21.82 2.93
CA THR A 97 20.62 22.75 2.37
C THR A 97 20.06 23.39 1.09
N LEU A 98 19.44 22.62 0.21
CA LEU A 98 18.77 23.15 -0.99
C LEU A 98 17.65 24.13 -0.61
N HIS A 99 16.84 23.82 0.40
CA HIS A 99 15.82 24.72 0.93
C HIS A 99 16.44 26.01 1.50
N SER A 100 17.52 25.89 2.27
CA SER A 100 18.19 27.05 2.89
C SER A 100 18.75 28.02 1.85
N ILE A 101 19.23 27.50 0.71
CA ILE A 101 19.80 28.31 -0.38
C ILE A 101 18.71 28.89 -1.30
N CYS A 102 17.70 28.08 -1.66
CA CYS A 102 16.74 28.43 -2.70
C CYS A 102 15.36 28.85 -2.19
N GLY A 103 15.06 28.63 -0.90
CA GLY A 103 13.77 28.87 -0.29
C GLY A 103 12.62 28.23 -1.08
N ALA A 104 11.60 29.03 -1.40
CA ALA A 104 10.43 28.59 -2.16
C ALA A 104 10.73 28.12 -3.60
N GLU A 105 11.91 28.41 -4.15
CA GLU A 105 12.30 27.99 -5.50
C GLU A 105 12.96 26.60 -5.52
N ALA A 106 13.34 26.04 -4.36
CA ALA A 106 13.97 24.72 -4.25
C ALA A 106 13.21 23.60 -5.00
N PRO A 107 11.86 23.50 -4.92
CA PRO A 107 11.12 22.51 -5.68
C PRO A 107 11.26 22.63 -7.20
N LYS A 108 11.47 23.83 -7.74
CA LYS A 108 11.66 24.02 -9.19
C LYS A 108 13.02 23.46 -9.64
N VAL A 109 14.04 23.56 -8.78
CA VAL A 109 15.36 22.95 -9.02
C VAL A 109 15.23 21.44 -9.08
N LEU A 110 14.49 20.83 -8.13
CA LEU A 110 14.22 19.40 -8.12
C LEU A 110 13.43 18.93 -9.35
N VAL A 111 12.47 19.74 -9.83
CA VAL A 111 11.74 19.44 -11.08
C VAL A 111 12.70 19.42 -12.28
N ALA A 112 13.55 20.44 -12.39
CA ALA A 112 14.52 20.54 -13.48
C ALA A 112 15.57 19.41 -13.44
N LEU A 113 15.93 18.93 -12.25
CA LEU A 113 16.82 17.78 -12.06
C LEU A 113 16.10 16.42 -12.12
N ARG A 114 14.78 16.40 -12.31
CA ARG A 114 13.98 15.16 -12.29
C ARG A 114 14.21 14.33 -11.03
N ASP A 115 14.27 15.03 -9.90
CA ASP A 115 14.55 14.42 -8.61
C ASP A 115 13.37 13.56 -8.16
N ILE A 116 13.68 12.33 -7.77
CA ILE A 116 12.69 11.33 -7.51
C ILE A 116 12.15 11.39 -6.07
N ALA A 117 12.78 12.10 -5.13
CA ALA A 117 12.12 12.39 -3.85
C ALA A 117 10.94 13.34 -4.07
N TRP A 118 11.09 14.30 -5.00
CA TRP A 118 10.01 15.23 -5.37
C TRP A 118 9.03 14.70 -6.43
N GLN A 119 9.51 13.90 -7.39
CA GLN A 119 8.72 13.29 -8.45
C GLN A 119 8.83 11.75 -8.43
N PRO A 120 8.22 11.09 -7.42
CA PRO A 120 8.39 9.66 -7.19
C PRO A 120 8.07 8.74 -8.35
N ALA A 121 7.06 9.06 -9.18
CA ALA A 121 6.64 8.19 -10.27
C ALA A 121 7.67 8.10 -11.40
N LEU A 122 8.59 9.06 -11.51
CA LEU A 122 9.68 9.01 -12.49
C LEU A 122 10.62 7.82 -12.27
N ALA A 123 10.65 7.26 -11.06
CA ALA A 123 11.47 6.10 -10.76
C ALA A 123 10.94 4.81 -11.40
N HIS A 124 9.64 4.72 -11.74
CA HIS A 124 9.02 3.45 -12.17
C HIS A 124 9.75 2.73 -13.32
N PRO A 125 10.19 3.42 -14.39
CA PRO A 125 10.94 2.78 -15.49
C PRO A 125 12.38 2.39 -15.12
N PHE A 126 12.93 2.94 -14.04
CA PHE A 126 14.31 2.72 -13.62
C PHE A 126 14.42 1.67 -12.51
N GLU A 127 13.35 1.47 -11.73
CA GLU A 127 13.34 0.65 -10.51
C GLU A 127 13.79 -0.80 -10.71
N THR A 128 13.63 -1.33 -11.91
CA THR A 128 14.03 -2.70 -12.23
C THR A 128 15.50 -2.82 -12.66
N SER A 129 16.15 -1.71 -13.01
CA SER A 129 17.55 -1.72 -13.43
C SER A 129 18.51 -1.99 -12.26
N SER A 130 19.61 -2.67 -12.56
CA SER A 130 20.72 -2.85 -11.62
C SER A 130 21.33 -1.52 -11.19
N ALA A 131 21.39 -0.51 -12.07
CA ALA A 131 21.87 0.83 -11.74
C ALA A 131 21.03 1.49 -10.64
N PHE A 132 19.70 1.39 -10.70
CA PHE A 132 18.82 1.90 -9.66
C PHE A 132 19.05 1.19 -8.32
N ARG A 133 19.11 -0.15 -8.34
CA ARG A 133 19.29 -0.95 -7.12
C ARG A 133 20.67 -0.78 -6.49
N ASN A 134 21.72 -0.89 -7.30
CA ASN A 134 23.10 -1.05 -6.82
C ASN A 134 23.90 0.25 -6.81
N ALA A 135 23.52 1.26 -7.60
CA ALA A 135 24.20 2.56 -7.61
C ALA A 135 23.38 3.64 -6.90
N LEU A 136 22.08 3.78 -7.22
CA LEU A 136 21.22 4.83 -6.66
C LEU A 136 20.71 4.50 -5.24
N MET A 137 20.13 3.31 -5.03
CA MET A 137 19.48 2.96 -3.76
C MET A 137 20.36 2.17 -2.79
N ARG A 138 21.68 2.08 -3.04
CA ARG A 138 22.62 1.25 -2.28
C ARG A 138 22.66 1.54 -0.78
N PHE A 139 22.51 2.79 -0.39
CA PHE A 139 22.77 3.26 0.97
C PHE A 139 21.49 3.71 1.67
N ASN A 140 21.42 3.56 3.00
CA ASN A 140 20.26 3.97 3.81
C ASN A 140 19.90 5.46 3.63
N VAL A 141 20.90 6.32 3.39
CA VAL A 141 20.67 7.75 3.10
C VAL A 141 19.79 7.95 1.87
N ALA A 142 19.96 7.14 0.81
CA ALA A 142 19.14 7.21 -0.39
C ALA A 142 17.67 6.85 -0.09
N HIS A 143 17.44 5.81 0.72
CA HIS A 143 16.09 5.43 1.15
C HIS A 143 15.43 6.53 1.99
N SER A 144 16.17 7.12 2.94
CA SER A 144 15.70 8.24 3.76
C SER A 144 15.36 9.46 2.89
N ASN A 145 16.27 9.83 2.00
CA ASN A 145 16.11 10.95 1.09
C ASN A 145 14.96 10.77 0.12
N ARG A 146 14.79 9.56 -0.43
CA ARG A 146 13.65 9.18 -1.26
C ARG A 146 12.32 9.30 -0.52
N ARG A 147 12.28 8.95 0.75
CA ARG A 147 11.08 9.03 1.60
C ARG A 147 10.78 10.46 2.01
N PHE A 148 11.75 11.20 2.54
CA PHE A 148 11.53 12.47 3.23
C PHE A 148 11.91 13.73 2.45
N GLY A 149 12.65 13.61 1.35
CA GLY A 149 13.22 14.76 0.62
C GLY A 149 12.17 15.78 0.18
N ALA A 150 10.98 15.34 -0.24
CA ALA A 150 9.88 16.24 -0.58
C ALA A 150 9.36 17.10 0.57
N THR A 151 9.47 16.61 1.81
CA THR A 151 9.06 17.36 3.01
C THR A 151 10.18 18.30 3.47
N LEU A 152 11.42 17.82 3.43
CA LEU A 152 12.60 18.58 3.82
C LEU A 152 12.85 19.78 2.89
N VAL A 153 12.66 19.63 1.58
CA VAL A 153 12.91 20.70 0.59
C VAL A 153 11.94 21.88 0.72
N VAL A 154 10.79 21.69 1.38
CA VAL A 154 9.83 22.76 1.68
C VAL A 154 9.96 23.30 3.11
N GLY A 155 11.04 22.95 3.81
CA GLY A 155 11.34 23.45 5.15
C GLY A 155 10.48 22.84 6.26
N LYS A 156 9.83 21.70 5.99
CA LYS A 156 9.03 20.97 6.99
C LYS A 156 9.85 19.82 7.58
N THR A 157 9.57 19.48 8.83
CA THR A 157 10.10 18.28 9.48
C THR A 157 9.21 17.08 9.13
N PRO A 158 9.77 15.96 8.65
CA PRO A 158 8.99 14.76 8.38
C PRO A 158 8.49 14.12 9.68
N GLU A 159 7.26 13.62 9.65
CA GLU A 159 6.73 12.77 10.70
C GLU A 159 7.12 11.30 10.40
N ASP A 160 7.86 10.68 11.31
CA ASP A 160 8.32 9.30 11.21
C ASP A 160 7.71 8.42 12.32
N SER A 161 6.43 8.63 12.57
CA SER A 161 5.67 7.80 13.49
C SER A 161 4.99 6.65 12.75
N PRO A 162 5.16 5.39 13.21
CA PRO A 162 4.35 4.25 12.75
C PRO A 162 2.91 4.32 13.30
N LYS A 163 2.58 5.36 14.05
CA LYS A 163 1.26 5.62 14.62
C LYS A 163 0.72 6.97 14.14
N PHE A 164 -0.50 7.00 13.64
CA PHE A 164 -1.13 8.25 13.20
C PHE A 164 -2.65 8.17 13.29
N ARG A 165 -3.30 9.33 13.47
CA ARG A 165 -4.74 9.47 13.27
C ARG A 165 -5.07 10.03 11.91
N TYR A 166 -6.22 9.62 11.39
CA TYR A 166 -6.74 10.10 10.13
C TYR A 166 -8.23 10.38 10.27
N SER A 167 -8.66 11.56 9.81
CA SER A 167 -10.04 12.04 9.82
C SER A 167 -10.57 12.08 8.38
N GLY A 168 -11.19 10.98 7.97
CA GLY A 168 -11.64 10.77 6.59
C GLY A 168 -13.15 10.94 6.44
N THR A 169 -13.58 11.67 5.42
CA THR A 169 -15.02 11.80 5.07
C THR A 169 -15.49 10.63 4.22
N ILE A 170 -16.52 9.92 4.69
CA ILE A 170 -17.24 8.88 3.94
C ILE A 170 -18.44 9.55 3.27
N LEU A 171 -18.65 9.36 1.96
CA LEU A 171 -19.81 9.94 1.28
C LEU A 171 -21.11 9.43 1.87
N GLY A 172 -22.05 10.34 2.07
CA GLY A 172 -23.33 10.05 2.70
C GLY A 172 -23.21 9.94 4.21
N ALA A 173 -22.06 10.24 4.81
CA ALA A 173 -21.96 10.47 6.24
C ALA A 173 -22.12 11.97 6.58
N ALA A 174 -22.73 12.28 7.72
CA ALA A 174 -22.94 13.64 8.23
C ALA A 174 -21.64 14.32 8.70
N GLY A 175 -20.61 13.54 9.03
CA GLY A 175 -19.34 14.03 9.54
C GLY A 175 -18.15 13.15 9.13
N PRO A 176 -16.92 13.60 9.44
CA PRO A 176 -15.73 12.79 9.23
C PRO A 176 -15.69 11.62 10.24
N THR A 177 -15.12 10.50 9.81
CA THR A 177 -14.78 9.38 10.67
C THR A 177 -13.32 9.50 11.05
N GLU A 178 -13.00 9.57 12.34
CA GLU A 178 -11.63 9.61 12.83
C GLU A 178 -11.21 8.21 13.29
N ALA A 179 -10.12 7.69 12.73
CA ALA A 179 -9.55 6.41 13.12
C ALA A 179 -8.05 6.53 13.46
N GLU A 180 -7.61 5.75 14.44
CA GLU A 180 -6.22 5.70 14.90
C GLU A 180 -5.53 4.43 14.41
N PHE A 181 -4.47 4.60 13.62
CA PHE A 181 -3.66 3.51 13.10
C PHE A 181 -2.44 3.33 14.01
N ARG A 182 -2.29 2.14 14.59
CA ARG A 182 -1.23 1.80 15.55
C ARG A 182 -0.37 0.67 15.03
N PHE A 183 0.62 0.99 14.19
CA PHE A 183 1.64 0.01 13.81
C PHE A 183 2.74 -0.04 14.87
N ASP A 184 3.26 -1.23 15.12
CA ASP A 184 4.46 -1.43 15.93
C ASP A 184 5.30 -2.60 15.34
N PRO A 185 6.35 -2.30 14.56
CA PRO A 185 7.21 -3.34 13.99
C PRO A 185 8.09 -4.05 15.03
N LYS A 186 8.18 -3.53 16.26
CA LYS A 186 9.01 -4.07 17.35
C LYS A 186 8.21 -4.93 18.33
N ASP A 187 6.90 -4.96 18.20
CA ASP A 187 6.03 -5.79 19.03
C ASP A 187 6.37 -7.29 18.86
N LYS A 188 6.18 -8.05 19.94
CA LYS A 188 6.32 -9.50 19.96
C LYS A 188 5.13 -10.19 19.30
N VAL A 189 3.96 -9.55 19.27
CA VAL A 189 2.80 -10.00 18.49
C VAL A 189 2.77 -9.30 17.12
N PRO A 190 1.99 -9.78 16.14
CA PRO A 190 1.89 -9.15 14.84
C PRO A 190 1.52 -7.66 14.93
N GLY A 191 2.44 -6.77 14.53
CA GLY A 191 2.27 -5.32 14.64
C GLY A 191 2.38 -4.52 13.35
N ARG A 192 2.47 -5.19 12.19
CA ARG A 192 2.58 -4.53 10.87
C ARG A 192 1.25 -4.38 10.13
N VAL A 193 0.17 -4.94 10.67
CA VAL A 193 -1.15 -4.94 10.05
C VAL A 193 -2.16 -4.30 11.00
N VAL A 194 -2.95 -3.37 10.47
CA VAL A 194 -4.14 -2.81 11.14
C VAL A 194 -5.36 -3.22 10.32
N ALA A 195 -6.39 -3.74 11.00
CA ALA A 195 -7.63 -4.15 10.35
C ALA A 195 -8.77 -3.16 10.63
N ILE A 196 -9.51 -2.78 9.60
CA ILE A 196 -10.78 -2.07 9.69
C ILE A 196 -11.89 -3.09 9.42
N ILE A 197 -12.73 -3.31 10.41
CA ILE A 197 -13.84 -4.26 10.35
C ILE A 197 -15.17 -3.54 10.54
N GLY A 198 -16.23 -4.04 9.92
CA GLY A 198 -17.58 -3.57 10.17
C GLY A 198 -18.56 -4.17 9.18
N ARG A 199 -19.85 -3.89 9.36
CA ARG A 199 -20.90 -4.37 8.46
C ARG A 199 -20.71 -3.89 7.02
N ASN A 200 -21.42 -4.51 6.09
CA ASN A 200 -21.49 -4.02 4.72
C ASN A 200 -22.07 -2.60 4.70
N ALA A 201 -21.61 -1.78 3.74
CA ALA A 201 -22.04 -0.40 3.53
C ALA A 201 -21.72 0.63 4.66
N VAL A 202 -20.91 0.30 5.67
CA VAL A 202 -20.45 1.31 6.66
C VAL A 202 -19.40 2.29 6.10
N GLY A 203 -18.86 2.01 4.91
CA GLY A 203 -17.98 2.89 4.16
C GLY A 203 -16.48 2.56 4.17
N LYS A 204 -16.08 1.37 4.64
CA LYS A 204 -14.67 0.93 4.78
C LYS A 204 -13.84 1.11 3.51
N THR A 205 -14.27 0.53 2.38
CA THR A 205 -13.60 0.64 1.08
C THR A 205 -13.36 2.10 0.68
N ARG A 206 -14.38 2.96 0.89
CA ARG A 206 -14.28 4.37 0.54
C ARG A 206 -13.33 5.14 1.46
N TYR A 207 -13.37 4.83 2.74
CA TYR A 207 -12.46 5.38 3.74
C TYR A 207 -11.01 5.00 3.41
N LEU A 208 -10.77 3.72 3.10
CA LEU A 208 -9.46 3.17 2.74
C LEU A 208 -8.94 3.76 1.42
N ALA A 209 -9.78 3.89 0.40
CA ALA A 209 -9.43 4.55 -0.85
C ALA A 209 -9.02 6.01 -0.63
N ARG A 210 -9.76 6.75 0.21
CA ARG A 210 -9.45 8.14 0.50
C ARG A 210 -8.15 8.28 1.30
N LEU A 211 -7.91 7.42 2.28
CA LEU A 211 -6.64 7.35 3.00
C LEU A 211 -5.46 7.18 2.02
N GLY A 212 -5.59 6.26 1.05
CA GLY A 212 -4.58 6.05 0.02
C GLY A 212 -4.34 7.28 -0.85
N GLU A 213 -5.39 7.97 -1.27
CA GLU A 213 -5.28 9.23 -2.03
C GLU A 213 -4.52 10.31 -1.23
N ASP A 214 -4.87 10.49 0.04
CA ASP A 214 -4.31 11.53 0.89
C ASP A 214 -2.85 11.25 1.31
N LEU A 215 -2.47 9.98 1.37
CA LEU A 215 -1.07 9.57 1.61
C LEU A 215 -0.22 9.65 0.34
N ALA A 216 -0.76 9.29 -0.82
CA ALA A 216 0.06 9.12 -2.03
C ALA A 216 0.14 10.35 -2.95
N GLN A 217 -0.85 11.25 -2.92
CA GLN A 217 -0.89 12.39 -3.83
C GLN A 217 -0.21 13.61 -3.22
N ILE A 218 0.77 14.20 -3.94
CA ILE A 218 1.38 15.50 -3.62
C ILE A 218 1.12 16.51 -4.77
N ASP A 219 0.09 16.30 -5.58
CA ASP A 219 -0.11 17.16 -6.74
C ASP A 219 -0.57 18.58 -6.40
N ARG A 220 -0.51 19.44 -7.43
CA ARG A 220 -0.96 20.84 -7.65
C ARG A 220 -2.21 21.32 -6.88
N LEU A 221 -2.20 21.12 -5.58
CA LEU A 221 -3.14 21.68 -4.65
C LEU A 221 -2.61 23.07 -4.30
N SER A 222 -3.47 24.07 -4.35
CA SER A 222 -3.19 25.35 -3.70
C SER A 222 -2.69 25.08 -2.27
N GLU A 223 -1.93 26.00 -1.68
CA GLU A 223 -1.52 25.86 -0.27
C GLU A 223 -2.70 25.50 0.65
N GLU A 224 -3.89 26.02 0.33
CA GLU A 224 -5.15 25.73 1.01
C GLU A 224 -5.54 24.24 0.92
N SER A 225 -5.51 23.65 -0.26
CA SER A 225 -5.83 22.24 -0.45
C SER A 225 -4.81 21.29 0.20
N VAL A 226 -3.53 21.69 0.26
CA VAL A 226 -2.50 20.97 1.04
C VAL A 226 -2.80 21.08 2.54
N LYS A 227 -3.12 22.27 3.04
CA LYS A 227 -3.51 22.48 4.44
C LYS A 227 -4.75 21.68 4.81
N GLN A 228 -5.78 21.63 3.97
CA GLN A 228 -6.98 20.82 4.18
C GLN A 228 -6.70 19.31 4.20
N ARG A 229 -5.70 18.85 3.45
CA ARG A 229 -5.27 17.45 3.49
C ARG A 229 -4.47 17.16 4.75
N ASP A 230 -3.48 17.98 5.06
CA ASP A 230 -2.65 17.81 6.24
C ASP A 230 -3.50 17.94 7.53
N SER A 231 -4.57 18.75 7.53
CA SER A 231 -5.52 18.83 8.65
C SER A 231 -6.35 17.57 8.88
N ARG A 232 -6.40 16.64 7.91
CA ARG A 232 -6.99 15.30 8.12
C ARG A 232 -6.07 14.38 8.91
N PHE A 233 -4.84 14.78 9.20
CA PHE A 233 -3.89 14.04 10.02
C PHE A 233 -3.51 14.89 11.25
N PRO A 234 -4.31 14.83 12.33
CA PRO A 234 -4.10 15.68 13.51
C PRO A 234 -2.72 15.53 14.15
N ASP A 235 -2.13 14.34 14.05
CA ASP A 235 -0.82 14.01 14.62
C ASP A 235 0.33 14.20 13.62
N GLY A 236 0.07 14.78 12.45
CA GLY A 236 1.01 14.83 11.34
C GLY A 236 0.79 13.69 10.34
N ARG A 237 0.95 14.02 9.05
CA ARG A 237 0.75 13.05 7.97
C ARG A 237 1.98 12.14 7.86
N PRO A 238 1.82 10.81 8.02
CA PRO A 238 2.94 9.89 7.85
C PRO A 238 3.36 9.87 6.39
N ILE A 239 4.66 9.62 6.17
CA ILE A 239 5.24 9.58 4.83
C ILE A 239 5.65 8.16 4.50
N PHE A 240 5.08 7.61 3.43
CA PHE A 240 5.44 6.30 2.88
C PHE A 240 6.12 6.49 1.53
N THR A 241 7.09 5.63 1.22
CA THR A 241 7.77 5.65 -0.08
C THR A 241 6.78 5.34 -1.22
N ARG A 242 5.80 4.47 -0.93
CA ARG A 242 4.81 3.98 -1.87
C ARG A 242 3.53 3.56 -1.15
N VAL A 243 2.39 3.78 -1.78
CA VAL A 243 1.11 3.23 -1.35
C VAL A 243 0.67 2.20 -2.38
N VAL A 244 0.50 0.95 -1.98
CA VAL A 244 0.07 -0.15 -2.85
C VAL A 244 -1.36 -0.53 -2.48
N ALA A 245 -2.33 -0.20 -3.31
CA ALA A 245 -3.72 -0.61 -3.10
C ALA A 245 -4.01 -1.89 -3.87
N ILE A 246 -4.52 -2.89 -3.16
CA ILE A 246 -4.85 -4.21 -3.68
C ILE A 246 -6.34 -4.45 -3.51
N SER A 247 -7.02 -4.77 -4.61
CA SER A 247 -8.41 -5.24 -4.56
C SER A 247 -8.74 -6.20 -5.69
N TYR A 248 -9.29 -7.35 -5.30
CA TYR A 248 -9.78 -8.39 -6.19
C TYR A 248 -11.31 -8.46 -6.19
N SER A 249 -12.00 -7.43 -5.68
CA SER A 249 -13.45 -7.31 -5.80
C SER A 249 -13.84 -6.64 -7.12
N ALA A 250 -14.76 -7.25 -7.86
CA ALA A 250 -15.28 -6.68 -9.11
C ALA A 250 -16.07 -5.38 -8.88
N PHE A 251 -16.51 -5.13 -7.64
CA PHE A 251 -17.35 -3.99 -7.23
C PHE A 251 -16.61 -2.92 -6.45
N ASP A 252 -15.29 -3.06 -6.29
CA ASP A 252 -14.48 -2.13 -5.50
C ASP A 252 -14.45 -0.70 -6.11
N GLN A 253 -14.32 0.28 -5.23
CA GLN A 253 -14.30 1.72 -5.51
C GLN A 253 -12.90 2.35 -5.42
N PHE A 254 -11.81 1.59 -5.23
CA PHE A 254 -10.47 2.16 -5.36
C PHE A 254 -10.32 2.81 -6.73
N ARG A 255 -10.03 4.10 -6.71
CA ARG A 255 -9.71 4.84 -7.92
C ARG A 255 -8.26 4.56 -8.27
N ARG A 256 -8.01 4.16 -9.51
CA ARG A 256 -6.68 4.33 -10.10
C ARG A 256 -6.41 5.84 -10.14
N PRO A 257 -5.41 6.35 -9.41
CA PRO A 257 -5.11 7.77 -9.49
C PRO A 257 -4.69 8.11 -10.91
N ALA A 258 -5.00 9.35 -11.32
CA ALA A 258 -4.54 9.86 -12.60
C ALA A 258 -3.00 9.77 -12.67
N ALA A 259 -2.47 9.51 -13.87
CA ALA A 259 -1.04 9.48 -14.10
C ALA A 259 -0.41 10.82 -13.70
N ASN A 260 0.33 10.82 -12.59
CA ASN A 260 0.93 12.01 -12.00
C ASN A 260 2.36 11.69 -11.57
N PRO A 261 3.37 12.44 -12.06
CA PRO A 261 4.77 12.27 -11.67
C PRO A 261 5.03 12.29 -10.16
N ARG A 262 4.18 12.96 -9.38
CA ARG A 262 4.30 13.09 -7.92
C ARG A 262 3.54 12.04 -7.11
N SER A 263 2.82 11.13 -7.77
CA SER A 263 2.07 10.07 -7.10
C SER A 263 2.95 8.84 -6.91
N SER A 264 3.09 8.36 -5.68
CA SER A 264 3.71 7.06 -5.39
C SER A 264 2.67 5.93 -5.25
N TYR A 265 1.43 6.17 -5.69
CA TYR A 265 0.35 5.18 -5.59
C TYR A 265 0.41 4.15 -6.71
N VAL A 266 0.29 2.88 -6.35
CA VAL A 266 0.16 1.75 -7.27
C VAL A 266 -1.14 1.03 -6.98
N TYR A 267 -1.98 0.84 -8.00
CA TYR A 267 -3.19 0.04 -7.90
C TYR A 267 -2.99 -1.33 -8.54
N CYS A 268 -3.12 -2.38 -7.73
CA CYS A 268 -3.08 -3.77 -8.13
C CYS A 268 -4.49 -4.35 -7.97
N GLY A 269 -5.33 -4.19 -8.99
CA GLY A 269 -6.68 -4.77 -8.95
C GLY A 269 -7.24 -5.12 -10.31
N ILE A 270 -8.38 -5.82 -10.28
CA ILE A 270 -8.92 -6.53 -11.44
C ILE A 270 -9.72 -5.67 -12.43
N ARG A 271 -9.98 -4.41 -12.07
CA ARG A 271 -10.71 -3.45 -12.90
C ARG A 271 -9.76 -2.73 -13.85
N SER A 272 -10.11 -2.66 -15.13
CA SER A 272 -9.47 -1.75 -16.10
C SER A 272 -9.87 -0.29 -15.85
N ASP A 273 -9.20 0.67 -16.51
CA ASP A 273 -9.54 2.10 -16.41
C ASP A 273 -10.99 2.42 -16.84
N LYS A 274 -11.62 1.52 -17.60
CA LYS A 274 -13.03 1.61 -18.04
C LYS A 274 -13.99 0.82 -17.15
N GLY A 275 -13.50 0.23 -16.05
CA GLY A 275 -14.28 -0.56 -15.11
C GLY A 275 -14.66 -1.96 -15.58
N THR A 276 -14.25 -2.38 -16.78
CA THR A 276 -14.50 -3.73 -17.31
C THR A 276 -13.43 -4.73 -16.83
N LEU A 277 -13.88 -5.93 -16.45
CA LEU A 277 -13.01 -7.09 -16.17
C LEU A 277 -12.63 -7.75 -17.49
N SER A 278 -11.34 -8.07 -17.69
CA SER A 278 -10.89 -8.90 -18.80
C SER A 278 -9.84 -9.88 -18.30
N GLN A 279 -10.11 -11.17 -18.44
CA GLN A 279 -9.17 -12.24 -18.08
C GLN A 279 -7.83 -12.08 -18.79
N ARG A 280 -7.83 -11.57 -20.03
CA ARG A 280 -6.59 -11.28 -20.79
C ARG A 280 -5.76 -10.20 -20.09
N VAL A 281 -6.39 -9.11 -19.66
CA VAL A 281 -5.72 -8.01 -18.95
C VAL A 281 -5.12 -8.50 -17.63
N LEU A 282 -5.79 -9.41 -16.92
CA LEU A 282 -5.25 -10.01 -15.69
C LEU A 282 -4.00 -10.85 -15.95
N ILE A 283 -4.01 -11.65 -17.02
CA ILE A 283 -2.85 -12.45 -17.44
C ILE A 283 -1.70 -11.53 -17.85
N ASP A 284 -1.97 -10.46 -18.60
CA ASP A 284 -0.95 -9.51 -19.03
C ASP A 284 -0.33 -8.78 -17.82
N VAL A 285 -1.15 -8.31 -16.87
CA VAL A 285 -0.67 -7.69 -15.62
C VAL A 285 0.17 -8.67 -14.81
N TYR A 286 -0.25 -9.94 -14.71
CA TYR A 286 0.51 -10.96 -14.01
C TYR A 286 1.88 -11.20 -14.64
N LYS A 287 1.94 -11.38 -15.96
CA LYS A 287 3.20 -11.55 -16.70
C LYS A 287 4.13 -10.36 -16.57
N ASN A 288 3.59 -9.15 -16.67
CA ASN A 288 4.37 -7.92 -16.47
C ASN A 288 4.94 -7.85 -15.04
N ASN A 289 4.16 -8.26 -14.03
CA ASN A 289 4.66 -8.32 -12.66
C ASN A 289 5.74 -9.40 -12.49
N GLN A 290 5.61 -10.57 -13.12
CA GLN A 290 6.65 -11.60 -13.13
C GLN A 290 7.93 -11.11 -13.80
N GLU A 291 7.82 -10.42 -14.94
CA GLU A 291 8.96 -9.78 -15.60
C GLU A 291 9.64 -8.79 -14.66
N ARG A 292 8.85 -7.95 -14.00
CA ARG A 292 9.36 -6.99 -13.03
C ARG A 292 10.07 -7.66 -11.85
N ILE A 293 9.55 -8.77 -11.34
CA ILE A 293 10.18 -9.56 -10.27
C ILE A 293 11.53 -10.10 -10.74
N ARG A 294 11.61 -10.69 -11.94
CA ARG A 294 12.86 -11.17 -12.53
C ARG A 294 13.88 -10.04 -12.68
N GLU A 295 13.49 -8.92 -13.27
CA GLU A 295 14.41 -7.79 -13.47
C GLU A 295 14.93 -7.23 -12.13
N MET A 296 14.13 -7.33 -11.06
CA MET A 296 14.52 -6.96 -9.70
C MET A 296 15.29 -8.04 -8.93
N ASP A 297 15.58 -9.21 -9.53
CA ASP A 297 16.29 -10.33 -8.89
C ASP A 297 15.55 -10.82 -7.62
N ARG A 298 14.23 -11.04 -7.76
CA ARG A 298 13.31 -11.44 -6.68
C ARG A 298 12.59 -12.76 -6.97
N ASP A 299 13.07 -13.53 -7.95
CA ASP A 299 12.48 -14.79 -8.35
C ASP A 299 12.59 -15.87 -7.25
N ASP A 300 13.72 -15.95 -6.55
CA ASP A 300 13.86 -16.85 -5.39
C ASP A 300 12.83 -16.53 -4.29
N ASP A 301 12.69 -15.25 -3.94
CA ASP A 301 11.67 -14.78 -2.98
C ASP A 301 10.25 -15.13 -3.44
N TRP A 302 10.01 -14.95 -4.74
CA TRP A 302 8.71 -15.23 -5.32
C TRP A 302 8.38 -16.72 -5.21
N THR A 303 9.31 -17.60 -5.59
CA THR A 303 9.14 -19.05 -5.47
C THR A 303 8.89 -19.45 -4.01
N GLU A 304 9.67 -18.95 -3.05
CA GLU A 304 9.49 -19.21 -1.61
C GLU A 304 8.07 -18.82 -1.13
N TYR A 305 7.64 -17.59 -1.44
CA TYR A 305 6.33 -17.09 -1.02
C TYR A 305 5.17 -17.82 -1.71
N MET A 306 5.34 -18.23 -2.97
CA MET A 306 4.35 -19.01 -3.71
C MET A 306 4.18 -20.42 -3.13
N GLN A 307 5.28 -21.12 -2.81
CA GLN A 307 5.21 -22.42 -2.14
C GLN A 307 4.50 -22.30 -0.78
N ARG A 308 4.82 -21.26 -0.02
CA ARG A 308 4.20 -21.02 1.29
C ARG A 308 2.70 -20.69 1.18
N ILE A 309 2.30 -19.87 0.20
CA ILE A 309 0.89 -19.47 0.07
C ILE A 309 0.02 -20.60 -0.48
N LEU A 310 0.58 -21.43 -1.36
CA LEU A 310 -0.11 -22.59 -1.93
C LEU A 310 -0.12 -23.80 -0.99
N GLY A 311 0.72 -23.78 0.06
CA GLY A 311 0.78 -24.83 1.08
C GLY A 311 1.42 -26.12 0.59
N ASP A 312 2.29 -26.03 -0.43
CA ASP A 312 2.98 -27.16 -1.05
C ASP A 312 4.46 -26.82 -1.24
N GLN A 313 5.33 -27.71 -0.77
CA GLN A 313 6.79 -27.57 -0.76
C GLN A 313 7.44 -28.69 -1.58
N SER A 314 6.67 -29.38 -2.44
CA SER A 314 7.17 -30.44 -3.29
C SER A 314 8.13 -29.90 -4.35
N GLU A 315 9.18 -30.67 -4.66
CA GLU A 315 10.09 -30.36 -5.78
C GLU A 315 9.35 -30.20 -7.11
N SER A 316 8.23 -30.93 -7.27
CA SER A 316 7.35 -30.80 -8.43
C SER A 316 6.78 -29.38 -8.54
N LEU A 317 6.27 -28.80 -7.44
CA LEU A 317 5.73 -27.44 -7.48
C LEU A 317 6.85 -26.42 -7.69
N THR A 318 8.03 -26.61 -7.07
CA THR A 318 9.20 -25.75 -7.29
C THR A 318 9.54 -25.67 -8.77
N ALA A 319 9.68 -26.82 -9.43
CA ALA A 319 10.00 -26.86 -10.86
C ALA A 319 8.92 -26.20 -11.74
N LEU A 320 7.63 -26.33 -11.36
CA LEU A 320 6.53 -25.64 -12.05
C LEU A 320 6.62 -24.11 -11.86
N LEU A 321 6.91 -23.64 -10.65
CA LEU A 321 7.04 -22.22 -10.33
C LEU A 321 8.25 -21.61 -11.06
N ASP A 322 9.40 -22.27 -11.05
CA ASP A 322 10.60 -21.83 -11.75
C ASP A 322 10.37 -21.74 -13.27
N ALA A 323 9.64 -22.70 -13.83
CA ALA A 323 9.23 -22.68 -15.23
C ALA A 323 8.20 -21.57 -15.52
N GLU A 324 7.31 -21.25 -14.58
CA GLU A 324 6.25 -20.23 -14.71
C GLU A 324 6.81 -18.81 -14.62
N ILE A 325 7.84 -18.57 -13.79
CA ILE A 325 8.52 -17.28 -13.72
C ILE A 325 9.57 -17.11 -14.81
N SER A 326 9.95 -18.15 -15.56
CA SER A 326 10.93 -18.04 -16.63
C SER A 326 10.49 -17.08 -17.76
N PRO A 327 11.39 -16.35 -18.46
CA PRO A 327 11.00 -15.47 -19.56
C PRO A 327 10.39 -16.18 -20.78
N ASN A 328 10.63 -17.49 -20.94
CA ASN A 328 10.21 -18.26 -22.12
C ASN A 328 8.93 -19.09 -21.91
N THR A 329 8.15 -18.84 -20.85
CA THR A 329 6.92 -19.61 -20.58
C THR A 329 5.91 -19.43 -21.72
N PRO A 330 5.44 -20.53 -22.36
CA PRO A 330 4.45 -20.46 -23.43
C PRO A 330 3.18 -19.71 -23.00
N SER A 331 2.53 -19.05 -23.96
CA SER A 331 1.31 -18.27 -23.71
C SER A 331 0.15 -19.18 -23.30
N GLY A 332 0.01 -19.41 -22.00
CA GLY A 332 -1.04 -20.22 -21.38
C GLY A 332 -0.50 -20.95 -20.14
N GLY A 333 0.08 -20.19 -19.20
CA GLY A 333 0.87 -20.66 -18.06
C GLY A 333 0.36 -21.96 -17.40
N GLN A 334 1.28 -22.71 -16.81
CA GLN A 334 0.99 -24.01 -16.20
C GLN A 334 0.06 -23.90 -14.98
N LEU A 335 -0.25 -22.66 -14.55
CA LEU A 335 -1.25 -22.33 -13.55
C LEU A 335 -2.72 -22.49 -14.01
N SER A 336 -2.97 -22.97 -15.24
CA SER A 336 -4.33 -23.37 -15.67
C SER A 336 -4.97 -24.46 -14.79
N LEU A 337 -4.16 -25.12 -13.96
CA LEU A 337 -4.57 -26.13 -12.99
C LEU A 337 -4.89 -25.57 -11.60
N LEU A 338 -4.62 -24.29 -11.32
CA LEU A 338 -4.94 -23.69 -10.03
C LEU A 338 -6.44 -23.51 -9.86
N SER A 339 -6.92 -23.74 -8.64
CA SER A 339 -8.26 -23.28 -8.24
C SER A 339 -8.35 -21.75 -8.34
N SER A 340 -9.57 -21.22 -8.45
CA SER A 340 -9.79 -19.76 -8.49
C SER A 340 -9.18 -19.04 -7.28
N GLY A 341 -9.26 -19.64 -6.08
CA GLY A 341 -8.65 -19.10 -4.88
C GLY A 341 -7.12 -19.07 -4.94
N GLN A 342 -6.49 -20.17 -5.38
CA GLN A 342 -5.04 -20.22 -5.57
C GLN A 342 -4.56 -19.23 -6.63
N ALA A 343 -5.32 -19.05 -7.72
CA ALA A 343 -4.99 -18.05 -8.73
C ALA A 343 -4.99 -16.63 -8.14
N ILE A 344 -6.00 -16.27 -7.33
CA ILE A 344 -6.07 -14.96 -6.66
C ILE A 344 -4.86 -14.76 -5.74
N LEU A 345 -4.50 -15.76 -4.95
CA LEU A 345 -3.33 -15.73 -4.07
C LEU A 345 -2.02 -15.55 -4.86
N SER A 346 -1.86 -16.26 -5.97
CA SER A 346 -0.72 -16.10 -6.88
C SER A 346 -0.65 -14.69 -7.43
N HIS A 347 -1.76 -14.14 -7.92
CA HIS A 347 -1.82 -12.75 -8.37
C HIS A 347 -1.45 -11.75 -7.27
N PHE A 348 -1.89 -12.01 -6.02
CA PHE A 348 -1.55 -11.18 -4.87
C PHE A 348 -0.05 -11.17 -4.58
N VAL A 349 0.57 -12.34 -4.43
CA VAL A 349 2.01 -12.44 -4.12
C VAL A 349 2.82 -11.79 -5.23
N THR A 350 2.52 -12.11 -6.48
CA THR A 350 3.22 -11.55 -7.64
C THR A 350 3.05 -10.03 -7.72
N ALA A 351 1.84 -9.51 -7.51
CA ALA A 351 1.62 -8.06 -7.56
C ALA A 351 2.29 -7.32 -6.39
N LEU A 352 2.14 -7.82 -5.16
CA LEU A 352 2.75 -7.21 -4.00
C LEU A 352 4.26 -7.21 -4.12
N LEU A 353 4.88 -8.34 -4.44
CA LEU A 353 6.34 -8.46 -4.55
C LEU A 353 6.91 -7.64 -5.72
N ALA A 354 6.17 -7.50 -6.82
CA ALA A 354 6.57 -6.67 -7.96
C ALA A 354 6.61 -5.17 -7.63
N TRP A 355 5.75 -4.69 -6.74
CA TRP A 355 5.57 -3.25 -6.50
C TRP A 355 6.04 -2.77 -5.15
N ILE A 356 6.20 -3.64 -4.15
CA ILE A 356 6.63 -3.26 -2.82
C ILE A 356 8.05 -2.68 -2.82
N GLN A 357 8.19 -1.58 -2.09
CA GLN A 357 9.45 -0.91 -1.78
C GLN A 357 9.63 -0.80 -0.27
N PRO A 358 10.85 -0.55 0.22
CA PRO A 358 11.05 -0.23 1.62
C PRO A 358 10.13 0.90 2.09
N ASN A 359 9.51 0.75 3.27
CA ASN A 359 8.56 1.70 3.84
C ASN A 359 7.33 1.97 2.95
N SER A 360 6.73 0.91 2.40
CA SER A 360 5.43 1.00 1.73
C SER A 360 4.26 0.87 2.72
N LEU A 361 3.11 1.41 2.32
CA LEU A 361 1.81 1.09 2.93
C LEU A 361 0.98 0.28 1.93
N VAL A 362 0.59 -0.92 2.31
CA VAL A 362 -0.35 -1.76 1.55
C VAL A 362 -1.77 -1.49 2.03
N LEU A 363 -2.69 -1.19 1.12
CA LEU A 363 -4.12 -1.07 1.41
C LEU A 363 -4.81 -2.26 0.77
N PHE A 364 -5.44 -3.12 1.56
CA PHE A 364 -6.06 -4.34 1.06
C PHE A 364 -7.54 -4.36 1.44
N ASP A 365 -8.42 -4.31 0.44
CA ASP A 365 -9.87 -4.42 0.66
C ASP A 365 -10.37 -5.84 0.36
N GLU A 366 -11.14 -6.37 1.30
CA GLU A 366 -11.79 -7.69 1.28
C GLU A 366 -10.86 -8.84 0.86
N PRO A 367 -9.71 -9.05 1.55
CA PRO A 367 -8.77 -10.13 1.24
C PRO A 367 -9.40 -11.53 1.31
N GLU A 368 -10.49 -11.71 2.05
CA GLU A 368 -11.23 -12.97 2.19
C GLU A 368 -12.06 -13.36 0.95
N THR A 369 -12.25 -12.45 -0.01
CA THR A 369 -13.21 -12.64 -1.09
C THR A 369 -12.81 -13.83 -1.97
N HIS A 370 -13.71 -14.82 -2.08
CA HIS A 370 -13.49 -16.09 -2.80
C HIS A 370 -12.39 -17.01 -2.22
N LEU A 371 -11.93 -16.77 -0.97
CA LEU A 371 -10.95 -17.60 -0.30
C LEU A 371 -11.58 -18.46 0.81
N HIS A 372 -11.09 -19.71 0.91
CA HIS A 372 -11.37 -20.55 2.07
C HIS A 372 -10.61 -20.02 3.30
N PRO A 373 -11.09 -20.19 4.56
CA PRO A 373 -10.40 -19.72 5.76
C PRO A 373 -8.90 -20.06 5.83
N ASN A 374 -8.51 -21.29 5.52
CA ASN A 374 -7.09 -21.68 5.49
C ASN A 374 -6.25 -20.85 4.50
N ALA A 375 -6.83 -20.43 3.37
CA ALA A 375 -6.16 -19.58 2.40
C ALA A 375 -5.96 -18.15 2.93
N VAL A 376 -6.89 -17.64 3.75
CA VAL A 376 -6.75 -16.35 4.44
C VAL A 376 -5.60 -16.40 5.45
N ALA A 377 -5.49 -17.47 6.23
CA ALA A 377 -4.36 -17.65 7.16
C ALA A 377 -3.02 -17.68 6.41
N SER A 378 -2.92 -18.45 5.31
CA SER A 378 -1.73 -18.47 4.44
C SER A 378 -1.40 -17.10 3.85
N LEU A 379 -2.43 -16.35 3.43
CA LEU A 379 -2.28 -14.98 2.94
C LEU A 379 -1.64 -14.07 4.01
N PHE A 380 -2.13 -14.09 5.25
CA PHE A 380 -1.59 -13.27 6.34
C PHE A 380 -0.15 -13.65 6.71
N MET A 381 0.17 -14.94 6.70
CA MET A 381 1.54 -15.43 6.91
C MET A 381 2.51 -14.88 5.86
N VAL A 382 2.16 -14.96 4.58
CA VAL A 382 3.01 -14.51 3.47
C VAL A 382 3.07 -12.99 3.40
N MET A 383 1.92 -12.31 3.52
CA MET A 383 1.85 -10.85 3.55
C MET A 383 2.72 -10.29 4.67
N THR A 384 2.59 -10.81 5.90
CA THR A 384 3.38 -10.32 7.04
C THR A 384 4.88 -10.57 6.86
N ALA A 385 5.27 -11.69 6.24
CA ALA A 385 6.66 -11.97 5.90
C ALA A 385 7.23 -10.95 4.89
N ILE A 386 6.47 -10.65 3.83
CA ILE A 386 6.82 -9.63 2.84
C ILE A 386 6.91 -8.25 3.52
N LEU A 387 5.89 -7.85 4.29
CA LEU A 387 5.88 -6.57 5.01
C LEU A 387 7.09 -6.43 5.94
N LYS A 388 7.49 -7.49 6.64
CA LYS A 388 8.68 -7.50 7.49
C LYS A 388 9.96 -7.31 6.68
N LYS A 389 10.10 -8.00 5.54
CA LYS A 389 11.29 -7.90 4.67
C LYS A 389 11.51 -6.49 4.12
N TYR A 390 10.43 -5.80 3.79
CA TYR A 390 10.45 -4.45 3.20
C TYR A 390 10.15 -3.33 4.20
N ASP A 391 10.24 -3.58 5.50
CA ASP A 391 9.88 -2.64 6.55
C ASP A 391 8.60 -1.81 6.25
N SER A 392 7.56 -2.52 5.86
CA SER A 392 6.31 -1.99 5.34
C SER A 392 5.15 -2.35 6.26
N TYR A 393 4.00 -1.73 6.01
CA TYR A 393 2.79 -1.87 6.80
C TYR A 393 1.58 -2.17 5.92
N ALA A 394 0.50 -2.70 6.50
CA ALA A 394 -0.75 -2.90 5.79
C ALA A 394 -1.97 -2.42 6.58
N VAL A 395 -2.91 -1.79 5.88
CA VAL A 395 -4.28 -1.58 6.36
C VAL A 395 -5.20 -2.50 5.59
N VAL A 396 -5.92 -3.35 6.30
CA VAL A 396 -6.86 -4.32 5.73
C VAL A 396 -8.28 -3.90 6.05
N ALA A 397 -9.13 -3.70 5.04
CA ALA A 397 -10.56 -3.53 5.24
C ALA A 397 -11.28 -4.86 4.98
N THR A 398 -12.18 -5.25 5.88
CA THR A 398 -12.79 -6.58 5.86
C THR A 398 -14.18 -6.59 6.52
N HIS A 399 -15.00 -7.57 6.15
CA HIS A 399 -16.25 -7.89 6.82
C HIS A 399 -16.22 -9.32 7.42
N SER A 400 -15.07 -9.99 7.38
CA SER A 400 -14.94 -11.40 7.73
C SER A 400 -14.24 -11.60 9.07
N PRO A 401 -14.91 -12.19 10.08
CA PRO A 401 -14.29 -12.59 11.35
C PRO A 401 -12.99 -13.40 11.20
N VAL A 402 -12.85 -14.16 10.11
CA VAL A 402 -11.65 -14.98 9.84
C VAL A 402 -10.41 -14.12 9.61
N VAL A 403 -10.55 -12.93 9.03
CA VAL A 403 -9.42 -12.02 8.78
C VAL A 403 -8.93 -11.39 10.08
N ILE A 404 -9.86 -11.04 10.95
CA ILE A 404 -9.60 -10.36 12.23
C ILE A 404 -9.00 -11.32 13.25
N GLN A 405 -9.29 -12.62 13.11
CA GLN A 405 -8.64 -13.67 13.89
C GLN A 405 -7.11 -13.66 13.75
N GLU A 406 -6.58 -13.12 12.66
CA GLU A 406 -5.14 -13.00 12.38
C GLU A 406 -4.51 -11.69 12.90
N VAL A 407 -5.30 -10.80 13.52
CA VAL A 407 -4.86 -9.46 13.95
C VAL A 407 -5.15 -9.23 15.43
N PRO A 408 -4.16 -8.80 16.24
CA PRO A 408 -4.38 -8.42 17.64
C PRO A 408 -5.40 -7.29 17.78
N ALA A 409 -6.30 -7.39 18.77
CA ALA A 409 -7.43 -6.47 18.92
C ALA A 409 -7.04 -4.98 19.06
N GLU A 410 -5.88 -4.70 19.66
CA GLU A 410 -5.35 -3.33 19.75
C GLU A 410 -5.05 -2.68 18.39
N ARG A 411 -5.01 -3.47 17.31
CA ARG A 411 -4.84 -3.06 15.91
C ARG A 411 -6.08 -3.30 15.06
N VAL A 412 -7.23 -3.54 15.71
CA VAL A 412 -8.52 -3.70 15.06
C VAL A 412 -9.39 -2.49 15.34
N ILE A 413 -9.90 -1.91 14.26
CA ILE A 413 -10.76 -0.73 14.26
C ILE A 413 -12.14 -1.15 13.78
N VAL A 414 -13.15 -1.04 14.63
CA VAL A 414 -14.53 -1.39 14.34
C VAL A 414 -15.27 -0.15 13.84
N PHE A 415 -15.78 -0.23 12.62
CA PHE A 415 -16.63 0.78 12.00
C PHE A 415 -18.10 0.43 12.26
N THR A 416 -18.77 1.30 12.99
CA THR A 416 -20.22 1.23 13.24
C THR A 416 -20.90 2.41 12.55
N ARG A 417 -22.12 2.20 12.06
CA ARG A 417 -22.91 3.24 11.41
C ARG A 417 -24.28 3.34 12.04
N GLU A 418 -24.58 4.52 12.58
CA GLU A 418 -25.88 4.86 13.14
C GLU A 418 -26.44 6.05 12.36
N GLY A 419 -27.50 5.80 11.58
CA GLY A 419 -28.03 6.78 10.63
C GLY A 419 -27.00 7.16 9.57
N ASP A 420 -26.65 8.45 9.56
CA ASP A 420 -25.63 9.03 8.69
C ASP A 420 -24.28 9.27 9.39
N VAL A 421 -24.09 8.82 10.63
CA VAL A 421 -22.80 8.93 11.31
C VAL A 421 -22.09 7.58 11.28
N THR A 422 -20.82 7.58 10.83
CA THR A 422 -19.93 6.43 10.94
C THR A 422 -18.87 6.73 12.00
N SER A 423 -18.84 5.94 13.07
CA SER A 423 -17.83 5.96 14.14
C SER A 423 -16.80 4.86 13.94
N ALA A 424 -15.59 5.08 14.46
CA ALA A 424 -14.50 4.12 14.44
C ALA A 424 -13.96 3.96 15.87
N GLU A 425 -14.04 2.75 16.39
CA GLU A 425 -13.68 2.42 17.77
C GLU A 425 -12.70 1.23 17.80
N SER A 426 -11.90 1.11 18.86
CA SER A 426 -11.06 -0.08 19.05
C SER A 426 -11.93 -1.29 19.43
N LEU A 427 -11.53 -2.48 18.98
CA LEU A 427 -12.20 -3.70 19.40
C LEU A 427 -12.04 -3.93 20.92
N SER A 428 -13.15 -4.22 21.61
CA SER A 428 -13.19 -4.36 23.07
C SER A 428 -12.81 -5.74 23.60
N VAL A 429 -12.66 -6.72 22.71
CA VAL A 429 -12.31 -8.11 23.02
C VAL A 429 -11.09 -8.51 22.20
N GLU A 430 -10.26 -9.41 22.74
CA GLU A 430 -9.13 -9.93 21.96
C GLU A 430 -9.64 -10.72 20.75
N SER A 431 -9.03 -10.48 19.59
CA SER A 431 -9.36 -11.14 18.34
C SER A 431 -8.34 -12.16 17.90
N PHE A 432 -7.08 -12.01 18.29
CA PHE A 432 -6.01 -12.89 17.83
C PHE A 432 -6.24 -14.34 18.27
N GLY A 433 -6.53 -15.22 17.32
CA GLY A 433 -6.85 -16.63 17.56
C GLY A 433 -8.24 -16.90 18.14
N GLU A 434 -9.10 -15.89 18.31
CA GLU A 434 -10.47 -16.08 18.84
C GLU A 434 -11.38 -16.83 17.85
N SER A 435 -12.43 -17.45 18.37
CA SER A 435 -13.43 -18.13 17.58
C SER A 435 -14.23 -17.16 16.70
N VAL A 436 -14.50 -17.59 15.46
CA VAL A 436 -15.36 -16.86 14.50
C VAL A 436 -16.72 -16.53 15.10
N SER A 437 -17.29 -17.42 15.93
CA SER A 437 -18.57 -17.20 16.60
C SER A 437 -18.53 -16.01 17.57
N GLU A 438 -17.52 -15.94 18.44
CA GLU A 438 -17.38 -14.83 19.40
C GLU A 438 -17.06 -13.52 18.68
N LEU A 439 -16.20 -13.55 17.66
CA LEU A 439 -15.93 -12.38 16.83
C LEU A 439 -17.18 -11.88 16.11
N THR A 440 -18.00 -12.80 15.60
CA THR A 440 -19.27 -12.45 14.94
C THR A 440 -20.20 -11.73 15.91
N ARG A 441 -20.32 -12.25 17.14
CA ARG A 441 -21.13 -11.66 18.19
C ARG A 441 -20.72 -10.22 18.53
N HIS A 442 -19.43 -9.99 18.72
CA HIS A 442 -18.92 -8.68 19.13
C HIS A 442 -18.92 -7.64 18.02
N VAL A 443 -18.78 -8.06 16.76
CA VAL A 443 -18.68 -7.15 15.61
C VAL A 443 -20.03 -6.91 14.95
N PHE A 444 -20.87 -7.95 14.85
CA PHE A 444 -22.02 -7.95 13.96
C PHE A 444 -23.37 -8.14 14.65
N GLU A 445 -23.47 -8.59 15.90
CA GLU A 445 -24.76 -8.98 16.49
C GLU A 445 -25.51 -7.89 17.27
N THR A 446 -25.32 -6.61 16.93
CA THR A 446 -26.11 -5.50 17.51
C THR A 446 -27.50 -5.31 16.88
N ILE A 447 -27.90 -6.09 15.87
CA ILE A 447 -29.26 -6.08 15.29
C ILE A 447 -29.64 -7.52 14.89
N GLU A 448 -30.77 -8.04 15.38
CA GLU A 448 -31.30 -9.34 14.98
C GLU A 448 -31.57 -9.36 13.47
N VAL A 449 -30.75 -10.10 12.72
CA VAL A 449 -31.10 -10.46 11.35
C VAL A 449 -32.15 -11.58 11.42
N GLU A 450 -33.28 -11.40 10.75
CA GLU A 450 -34.25 -12.47 10.58
C GLU A 450 -33.57 -13.68 9.94
N SER A 451 -33.56 -14.81 10.67
CA SER A 451 -32.93 -16.04 10.22
C SER A 451 -33.99 -17.08 9.92
N LEU A 452 -33.84 -17.81 8.81
CA LEU A 452 -34.78 -18.85 8.41
C LEU A 452 -35.02 -19.88 9.51
N TYR A 453 -33.98 -20.32 10.23
CA TYR A 453 -34.17 -21.29 11.32
C TYR A 453 -34.93 -20.68 12.49
N ARG A 454 -34.68 -19.40 12.82
CA ARG A 454 -35.40 -18.68 13.88
C ARG A 454 -36.87 -18.53 13.53
N ASP A 455 -37.18 -18.08 12.31
CA ASP A 455 -38.55 -17.95 11.80
C ASP A 455 -39.27 -19.30 11.71
N THR A 456 -38.58 -20.34 11.22
CA THR A 456 -39.13 -21.70 11.17
C THR A 456 -39.45 -22.24 12.56
N LEU A 457 -38.52 -22.11 13.51
CA LEU A 457 -38.74 -22.55 14.88
C LEU A 457 -39.85 -21.75 15.57
N LYS A 458 -39.95 -20.44 15.32
CA LYS A 458 -41.06 -19.58 15.78
C LYS A 458 -42.42 -20.07 15.25
N LYS A 459 -42.50 -20.34 13.95
CA LYS A 459 -43.73 -20.84 13.29
C LYS A 459 -44.15 -22.21 13.81
N LEU A 460 -43.18 -23.12 13.98
CA LEU A 460 -43.44 -24.46 14.53
C LEU A 460 -43.87 -24.38 16.01
N ALA A 461 -43.21 -23.54 16.81
CA ALA A 461 -43.54 -23.31 18.22
C ALA A 461 -44.95 -22.73 18.43
N GLY A 462 -45.58 -22.17 17.39
CA GLY A 462 -46.98 -21.72 17.45
C GLY A 462 -47.99 -22.87 17.53
N ASN A 463 -47.65 -24.07 17.03
CA ASN A 463 -48.59 -25.18 16.86
C ASN A 463 -48.11 -26.50 17.48
N GLU A 464 -46.83 -26.61 17.86
CA GLU A 464 -46.20 -27.87 18.26
C GLU A 464 -45.36 -27.71 19.53
N SER A 465 -45.27 -28.77 20.33
CA SER A 465 -44.43 -28.83 21.51
C SER A 465 -42.93 -28.91 21.15
N ALA A 466 -42.06 -28.52 22.09
CA ALA A 466 -40.61 -28.62 21.91
C ALA A 466 -40.16 -30.03 21.47
N GLN A 467 -40.79 -31.08 22.01
CA GLN A 467 -40.46 -32.48 21.70
C GLN A 467 -40.84 -32.86 20.27
N GLU A 468 -42.01 -32.42 19.79
CA GLU A 468 -42.47 -32.66 18.42
C GLU A 468 -41.56 -31.94 17.41
N ILE A 469 -41.19 -30.69 17.72
CA ILE A 469 -40.28 -29.89 16.90
C ILE A 469 -38.91 -30.56 16.83
N MET A 470 -38.36 -31.02 17.97
CA MET A 470 -37.07 -31.72 18.00
C MET A 470 -37.09 -33.01 17.17
N ARG A 471 -38.20 -33.76 17.18
CA ARG A 471 -38.35 -34.99 16.38
C ARG A 471 -38.34 -34.77 14.87
N ARG A 472 -38.64 -33.56 14.40
CA ARG A 472 -38.56 -33.19 12.97
C ARG A 472 -37.12 -33.13 12.45
N PHE A 473 -36.14 -33.06 13.34
CA PHE A 473 -34.72 -33.03 12.99
C PHE A 473 -34.07 -34.36 13.41
N PRO A 474 -33.91 -35.34 12.49
CA PRO A 474 -33.47 -36.70 12.83
C PRO A 474 -32.08 -36.76 13.46
N LEU A 475 -31.22 -35.78 13.17
CA LEU A 475 -29.87 -35.64 13.72
C LEU A 475 -29.84 -34.76 14.99
N GLY A 476 -31.00 -34.26 15.44
CA GLY A 476 -31.14 -33.31 16.53
C GLY A 476 -30.85 -31.87 16.11
N LEU A 477 -31.44 -30.91 16.83
CA LEU A 477 -31.10 -29.50 16.74
C LEU A 477 -29.78 -29.24 17.48
N SER A 478 -28.98 -28.26 17.02
CA SER A 478 -27.80 -27.80 17.75
C SER A 478 -28.18 -27.19 19.11
N LEU A 479 -27.25 -27.15 20.06
CA LEU A 479 -27.46 -26.52 21.37
C LEU A 479 -27.99 -25.09 21.24
N ASN A 480 -27.46 -24.30 20.30
CA ASN A 480 -27.94 -22.94 20.05
C ASN A 480 -29.40 -22.90 19.55
N ALA A 481 -29.78 -23.80 18.64
CA ALA A 481 -31.14 -23.86 18.13
C ALA A 481 -32.13 -24.39 19.18
N GLN A 482 -31.71 -25.35 20.03
CA GLN A 482 -32.50 -25.83 21.16
C GLN A 482 -32.70 -24.73 22.20
N ALA A 483 -31.64 -24.03 22.59
CA ALA A 483 -31.69 -22.92 23.54
C ALA A 483 -32.64 -21.81 23.03
N TYR A 484 -32.56 -21.46 21.75
CA TYR A 484 -33.46 -20.51 21.12
C TYR A 484 -34.93 -20.97 21.17
N LEU A 485 -35.21 -22.21 20.77
CA LEU A 485 -36.56 -22.79 20.77
C LEU A 485 -37.17 -22.78 22.18
N LEU A 486 -36.42 -23.24 23.17
CA LEU A 486 -36.87 -23.31 24.56
C LEU A 486 -37.08 -21.92 25.17
N ALA A 487 -36.20 -20.96 24.87
CA ALA A 487 -36.35 -19.57 25.31
C ALA A 487 -37.61 -18.93 24.71
N TYR A 488 -37.88 -19.18 23.42
CA TYR A 488 -39.06 -18.67 22.74
C TYR A 488 -40.36 -19.25 23.29
N LEU A 489 -40.42 -20.57 23.50
CA LEU A 489 -41.58 -21.25 24.10
C LEU A 489 -41.86 -20.75 25.52
N ARG A 490 -40.83 -20.60 26.37
CA ARG A 490 -41.00 -20.01 27.72
C ARG A 490 -41.51 -18.58 27.68
N ALA A 491 -40.97 -17.75 26.79
CA ALA A 491 -41.41 -16.36 26.67
C ALA A 491 -42.87 -16.25 26.20
N SER A 492 -43.32 -17.18 25.36
CA SER A 492 -44.71 -17.24 24.87
C SER A 492 -45.68 -17.85 25.89
N GLU A 493 -45.23 -18.73 26.78
CA GLU A 493 -45.99 -19.18 27.97
C GLU A 493 -46.20 -18.03 28.95
N VAL A 494 -45.15 -17.29 29.31
CA VAL A 494 -45.23 -16.15 30.25
C VAL A 494 -46.15 -15.04 29.74
N ASN A 495 -46.15 -14.75 28.43
CA ASN A 495 -47.06 -13.76 27.86
C ASN A 495 -48.52 -14.23 27.83
N ARG A 496 -48.79 -15.53 27.70
CA ARG A 496 -50.16 -16.08 27.79
C ARG A 496 -50.69 -16.02 29.22
N GLU A 497 -49.85 -16.30 30.22
CA GLU A 497 -50.22 -16.20 31.64
C GLU A 497 -50.39 -14.74 32.13
N ALA A 498 -49.85 -13.76 31.42
CA ALA A 498 -50.01 -12.34 31.74
C ALA A 498 -51.24 -11.69 31.08
N ASP A 499 -51.79 -12.32 30.04
CA ASP A 499 -53.01 -11.89 29.31
C ASP A 499 -54.29 -12.61 29.80
N GLU A 500 -54.16 -13.62 30.67
CA GLU A 500 -55.24 -14.27 31.44
C GLU A 500 -55.37 -13.67 32.85
#